data_AF-A0A2M7YG82-F1
#
_entry.id   AF-A0A2M7YG82-F1
#
_cell.length_a   1.000
_cell.length_b   1.000
_cell.length_c   1.000
_cell.angle_alpha   90.00
_cell.angle_beta   90.00
_cell.angle_gamma   90.00
#
_symmetry.space_group_name_H-M   'P 1'
#
loop_
_entity.id
_entity.type
_entity.pdbx_description
1 polymer ?
#
loop_
_entity_poly.entity_id
_entity_poly.type
_entity_poly.pdbx_seq_one_letter_code
_entity_poly.pdbx_strand_id
1 'polypeptide(L)'
;MGNWKAGWAYEEYQRLKDNGVEIISLDHKIYPKNVLKLMEDGAPPLLFCKGQLSLLKSEGIAIVGSRNASGEGVKMVKQFAAELAMQGENVISGYAKGID
;
A
#
# COMPACT_ATOMS: atom_id res chain seq x y z
N MET A 1 32.84 3.35 -8.02
CA MET A 1 31.70 3.71 -8.90
C MET A 1 30.93 2.43 -9.18
N GLY A 2 29.61 2.41 -8.92
CA GLY A 2 28.81 1.19 -9.06
C GLY A 2 28.81 0.67 -10.50
N ASN A 3 28.92 -0.65 -10.67
CA ASN A 3 28.78 -1.33 -11.95
C ASN A 3 27.30 -1.32 -12.36
N TRP A 4 26.82 -0.19 -12.87
CA TRP A 4 25.49 -0.11 -13.50
C TRP A 4 25.55 -0.85 -14.82
N LYS A 5 24.97 -2.05 -14.88
CA LYS A 5 24.77 -2.73 -16.16
C LYS A 5 23.72 -1.96 -16.95
N ALA A 6 24.11 -1.40 -18.09
CA ALA A 6 23.17 -0.82 -19.04
C ALA A 6 22.08 -1.86 -19.35
N GLY A 7 20.81 -1.49 -19.19
CA GLY A 7 19.66 -2.36 -19.45
C GLY A 7 19.01 -3.01 -18.22
N TRP A 8 19.72 -3.17 -17.10
CA TRP A 8 19.16 -3.88 -15.92
C TRP A 8 17.88 -3.24 -15.37
N ALA A 9 17.81 -1.91 -15.33
CA ALA A 9 16.61 -1.20 -14.85
C ALA A 9 15.39 -1.48 -15.75
N TYR A 10 15.60 -1.65 -17.06
CA TYR A 10 14.53 -1.98 -17.99
C TYR A 10 14.09 -3.44 -17.84
N GLU A 11 15.05 -4.37 -17.68
CA GLU A 11 14.76 -5.78 -17.38
C GLU A 11 13.95 -5.92 -16.08
N GLU A 12 14.32 -5.18 -15.04
CA GLU A 12 13.62 -5.17 -13.77
C GLU A 12 12.22 -4.55 -13.90
N TYR A 13 12.08 -3.46 -14.64
CA TYR A 13 10.79 -2.87 -14.98
C TYR A 13 9.87 -3.89 -15.67
N GLN A 14 10.39 -4.61 -16.66
CA GLN A 14 9.62 -5.65 -17.37
C GLN A 14 9.24 -6.79 -16.42
N ARG A 15 10.17 -7.25 -15.58
CA ARG A 15 9.88 -8.28 -14.57
C ARG A 15 8.75 -7.86 -13.64
N LEU A 16 8.74 -6.62 -13.17
CA LEU A 16 7.68 -6.10 -12.30
C LEU A 16 6.33 -6.05 -13.03
N LYS A 17 6.32 -5.55 -14.27
CA LYS A 17 5.12 -5.52 -15.13
C LYS A 17 4.57 -6.93 -15.38
N ASP A 18 5.41 -7.88 -15.73
CA ASP A 18 5.03 -9.29 -15.94
C ASP A 18 4.45 -9.93 -14.67
N ASN A 19 4.87 -9.47 -13.49
CA ASN A 19 4.34 -9.90 -12.20
C ASN A 19 3.09 -9.11 -11.75
N GLY A 20 2.52 -8.26 -12.62
CA GLY A 20 1.34 -7.45 -12.35
C GLY A 20 1.58 -6.29 -11.38
N VAL A 21 2.83 -5.83 -11.28
CA VAL A 21 3.20 -4.64 -10.50
C VAL A 21 3.16 -3.42 -11.41
N GLU A 22 2.40 -2.43 -10.99
CA GLU A 22 2.26 -1.14 -11.63
C GLU A 22 3.09 -0.11 -10.86
N ILE A 23 3.88 0.68 -11.59
CA ILE A 23 4.75 1.71 -11.02
C ILE A 23 4.09 3.06 -11.26
N ILE A 24 3.77 3.75 -10.18
CA ILE A 24 3.00 4.99 -10.18
C ILE A 24 3.90 6.10 -9.69
N SER A 25 4.19 7.06 -10.56
CA SER A 25 4.96 8.26 -10.22
C SER A 25 4.11 9.31 -9.51
N LEU A 26 4.77 10.24 -8.83
CA LEU A 26 4.15 11.34 -8.09
C LEU A 26 3.15 12.17 -8.91
N ASP A 27 3.43 12.37 -10.20
CA ASP A 27 2.61 13.13 -11.16
C ASP A 27 1.50 12.29 -11.81
N HIS A 28 1.45 10.99 -11.54
CA HIS A 28 0.47 10.10 -12.14
C HIS A 28 -0.94 10.36 -11.57
N LYS A 29 -1.95 10.41 -12.43
CA LYS A 29 -3.36 10.71 -12.10
C LYS A 29 -4.05 9.81 -11.05
N ILE A 30 -3.41 8.72 -10.64
CA ILE A 30 -3.93 7.77 -9.64
C ILE A 30 -3.11 7.75 -8.36
N TYR A 31 -2.05 8.58 -8.27
CA TYR A 31 -1.29 8.75 -7.05
C TYR A 31 -2.23 9.29 -5.94
N PRO A 32 -2.19 8.71 -4.72
CA PRO A 32 -3.10 9.12 -3.64
C PRO A 32 -2.89 10.59 -3.25
N LYS A 33 -3.90 11.42 -3.48
CA LYS A 33 -3.83 12.87 -3.20
C LYS A 33 -3.65 13.17 -1.70
N ASN A 34 -4.23 12.34 -0.84
CA ASN A 34 -4.09 12.46 0.61
C ASN A 34 -2.64 12.21 1.06
N VAL A 35 -1.95 11.23 0.48
CA VAL A 35 -0.53 10.97 0.76
C VAL A 35 0.33 12.16 0.33
N LEU A 36 0.13 12.66 -0.90
CA LEU A 36 0.84 13.83 -1.39
C LEU A 36 0.62 15.06 -0.49
N LYS A 37 -0.63 15.29 -0.07
CA LYS A 37 -0.98 16.42 0.81
C LYS A 37 -0.41 16.28 2.22
N LEU A 38 -0.41 15.08 2.80
CA LEU A 38 0.00 14.86 4.19
C LEU A 38 1.52 14.77 4.35
N MET A 39 2.22 14.23 3.35
CA MET A 39 3.66 14.00 3.43
C MET A 39 4.48 15.11 2.78
N GLU A 40 3.87 15.97 1.95
CA GLU A 40 4.55 17.04 1.22
C GLU A 40 5.82 16.51 0.50
N ASP A 41 6.99 17.10 0.78
CA ASP A 41 8.28 16.69 0.20
C ASP A 41 8.73 15.29 0.65
N GLY A 42 8.10 14.72 1.67
CA GLY A 42 8.33 13.35 2.13
C GLY A 42 7.54 12.28 1.35
N ALA A 43 6.66 12.67 0.43
CA ALA A 43 5.87 11.72 -0.35
C ALA A 43 6.78 10.83 -1.23
N PRO A 44 6.56 9.50 -1.27
CA PRO A 44 7.40 8.61 -2.05
C PRO A 44 7.30 8.93 -3.55
N PRO A 45 8.42 9.11 -4.27
CA PRO A 45 8.41 9.52 -5.67
C PRO A 45 7.82 8.45 -6.61
N LEU A 46 7.89 7.18 -6.19
CA LEU A 46 7.32 6.02 -6.88
C LEU A 46 6.58 5.13 -5.90
N LEU A 47 5.39 4.70 -6.28
CA LEU A 47 4.64 3.63 -5.63
C LEU A 47 4.68 2.38 -6.51
N PHE A 48 4.98 1.23 -5.93
CA PHE A 48 4.92 -0.08 -6.58
C PHE A 48 3.65 -0.77 -6.10
N CYS A 49 2.66 -0.93 -6.97
CA CYS A 49 1.32 -1.36 -6.61
C CYS A 49 0.93 -2.64 -7.33
N LYS A 50 0.27 -3.55 -6.64
CA LYS A 50 -0.26 -4.80 -7.22
C LYS A 50 -1.70 -5.01 -6.76
N GLY A 51 -2.57 -5.44 -7.67
CA GLY A 51 -3.99 -5.63 -7.40
C GLY A 51 -4.88 -4.50 -7.92
N GLN A 52 -5.93 -4.17 -7.19
CA GLN A 52 -6.96 -3.23 -7.67
C GLN A 52 -6.56 -1.76 -7.44
N LEU A 53 -5.93 -1.15 -8.46
CA LEU A 53 -5.42 0.23 -8.38
C LEU A 53 -6.49 1.31 -8.15
N SER A 54 -7.77 1.03 -8.42
CA SER A 54 -8.84 2.00 -8.15
C SER A 54 -8.95 2.35 -6.66
N LEU A 55 -8.52 1.46 -5.77
CA LEU A 55 -8.54 1.67 -4.32
C LEU A 55 -7.59 2.79 -3.85
N LEU A 56 -6.54 3.12 -4.63
CA LEU A 56 -5.63 4.23 -4.32
C LEU A 56 -6.30 5.61 -4.33
N LYS A 57 -7.46 5.71 -4.96
CA LYS A 57 -8.26 6.95 -5.03
C LYS A 57 -9.29 7.06 -3.92
N SER A 58 -9.52 5.98 -3.20
CA SER A 58 -10.54 5.90 -2.17
C SER A 58 -9.95 6.28 -0.82
N GLU A 59 -10.76 6.91 0.03
CA GLU A 59 -10.42 7.03 1.44
C GLU A 59 -10.58 5.67 2.13
N GLY A 60 -10.00 5.57 3.33
CA GLY A 60 -10.03 4.36 4.10
C GLY A 60 -9.61 4.59 5.55
N ILE A 61 -9.85 3.58 6.37
CA ILE A 61 -9.56 3.58 7.79
C ILE A 61 -8.31 2.76 8.02
N ALA A 62 -7.30 3.38 8.64
CA ALA A 62 -6.09 2.69 9.04
C ALA A 62 -6.36 1.89 10.33
N ILE A 63 -6.06 0.59 10.30
CA ILE A 63 -6.03 -0.26 11.50
C ILE A 63 -4.57 -0.64 11.75
N VAL A 64 -4.07 -0.22 12.92
CA VAL A 64 -2.70 -0.46 13.36
C VAL A 64 -2.69 -0.92 14.82
N GLY A 65 -1.69 -1.69 15.21
CA GLY A 65 -1.55 -2.08 16.62
C GLY A 65 -0.34 -2.96 16.93
N SER A 66 -0.41 -3.63 18.08
CA SER A 66 0.71 -4.43 18.59
C SER A 66 1.03 -5.63 17.69
N ARG A 67 2.34 -5.88 17.46
CA ARG A 67 2.80 -7.10 16.81
C ARG A 67 2.67 -8.37 17.67
N ASN A 68 2.45 -8.17 18.97
CA ASN A 68 2.23 -9.22 19.96
C ASN A 68 0.89 -9.00 20.67
N ALA A 69 -0.18 -8.89 19.88
CA ALA A 69 -1.53 -8.74 20.40
C ALA A 69 -2.04 -10.04 21.06
N SER A 70 -2.93 -9.89 22.04
CA SER A 70 -3.64 -11.03 22.62
C SER A 70 -4.58 -11.66 21.60
N GLY A 71 -4.92 -12.94 21.79
CA GLY A 71 -5.90 -13.62 20.93
C GLY A 71 -7.28 -12.93 20.93
N GLU A 72 -7.66 -12.32 22.04
CA GLU A 72 -8.90 -11.53 22.15
C GLU A 72 -8.82 -10.24 21.34
N GLY A 73 -7.70 -9.53 21.40
CA GLY A 73 -7.48 -8.31 20.61
C GLY A 73 -7.54 -8.58 19.10
N VAL A 74 -6.92 -9.68 18.64
CA VAL A 74 -6.98 -10.09 17.23
C VAL A 74 -8.41 -10.44 16.81
N LYS A 75 -9.17 -11.15 17.65
CA LYS A 75 -10.58 -11.49 17.36
C LYS A 75 -11.43 -10.23 17.23
N MET A 76 -11.28 -9.29 18.17
CA MET A 76 -12.00 -8.02 18.16
C MET A 76 -11.70 -7.21 16.90
N VAL A 77 -10.42 -7.02 16.56
CA VAL A 77 -10.04 -6.26 15.36
C VAL A 77 -10.54 -6.93 14.09
N LYS A 78 -10.48 -8.26 14.01
CA LYS A 78 -11.00 -8.99 12.85
C LYS A 78 -12.51 -8.75 12.64
N GLN A 79 -13.29 -8.75 13.72
CA GLN A 79 -14.71 -8.44 13.64
C GLN A 79 -14.93 -6.99 13.20
N PHE A 80 -14.22 -6.04 13.82
CA PHE A 80 -14.35 -4.62 13.51
C PHE A 80 -13.96 -4.30 12.06
N ALA A 81 -12.85 -4.85 11.57
CA ALA A 81 -12.41 -4.67 10.19
C ALA A 81 -13.43 -5.26 9.18
N ALA A 82 -14.03 -6.41 9.50
CA ALA A 82 -15.07 -7.00 8.67
C ALA A 82 -16.33 -6.14 8.62
N GLU A 83 -16.77 -5.58 9.76
CA GLU A 83 -17.91 -4.67 9.82
C GLU A 83 -17.68 -3.39 9.00
N LEU A 84 -16.49 -2.78 9.07
CA LEU A 84 -16.11 -1.64 8.24
C LEU A 84 -16.16 -1.99 6.74
N ALA A 85 -15.55 -3.12 6.35
CA ALA A 85 -15.55 -3.56 4.96
C ALA A 85 -16.97 -3.82 4.43
N MET A 86 -17.86 -4.40 5.25
CA MET A 86 -19.26 -4.62 4.90
C MET A 86 -20.04 -3.31 4.69
N GLN A 87 -19.61 -2.21 5.33
CA GLN A 87 -20.16 -0.87 5.10
C GLN A 87 -19.58 -0.18 3.86
N GLY A 88 -18.62 -0.82 3.17
CA GLY A 88 -17.97 -0.28 1.98
C GLY A 88 -16.72 0.54 2.27
N GLU A 89 -16.24 0.55 3.51
CA GLU A 89 -15.01 1.25 3.89
C GLU A 89 -13.77 0.42 3.52
N ASN A 90 -12.72 1.10 3.03
CA ASN A 90 -11.44 0.44 2.81
C ASN A 90 -10.66 0.35 4.11
N VAL A 91 -10.29 -0.86 4.51
CA VAL A 91 -9.38 -1.07 5.63
C VAL A 91 -7.94 -1.08 5.13
N ILE A 92 -7.10 -0.22 5.70
CA ILE A 92 -5.68 -0.05 5.32
C ILE A 92 -4.80 -0.51 6.50
N SER A 93 -3.77 -1.31 6.23
CA SER A 93 -2.82 -1.75 7.26
C SER A 93 -1.42 -2.01 6.68
N GLY A 94 -0.45 -2.34 7.55
CA GLY A 94 0.97 -2.46 7.24
C GLY A 94 1.48 -3.88 6.98
N TYR A 95 0.59 -4.88 6.98
CA TYR A 95 0.93 -6.30 6.78
C TYR A 95 1.91 -6.87 7.83
N ALA A 96 1.92 -6.29 9.04
CA ALA A 96 2.68 -6.83 10.15
C ALA A 96 1.99 -8.10 10.73
N LYS A 97 2.74 -8.89 11.50
CA LYS A 97 2.11 -9.89 12.38
C LYS A 97 1.33 -9.15 13.47
N GLY A 98 0.16 -9.64 13.87
CA GLY A 98 -0.55 -9.15 15.05
C GLY A 98 -1.91 -8.55 14.70
N ILE A 99 -2.03 -7.23 14.85
CA ILE A 99 -3.27 -6.48 14.59
C ILE A 99 -3.54 -6.24 13.10
N ASP A 100 -2.49 -5.97 12.32
CA ASP A 100 -2.56 -5.80 10.86
C ASP A 100 -3.11 -7.05 10.15
#